data_AF-A0A2W5QHF7-F1
#
_entry.id   AF-A0A2W5QHF7-F1
#
_cell.length_a   1.000
_cell.length_b   1.000
_cell.length_c   1.000
_cell.angle_alpha   90.00
_cell.angle_beta   90.00
_cell.angle_gamma   90.00
#
_symmetry.space_group_name_H-M   'P 1'
#
loop_
_entity.id
_entity.type
_entity.pdbx_description
1 polymer ?
#
loop_
_entity_poly.entity_id
_entity_poly.type
_entity_poly.pdbx_seq_one_letter_code
_entity_poly.pdbx_strand_id
1 'polypeptide(L)'
;MADGTLRLSIDIEPRNAQAAFALFGAPGRAVALAALKDGAGAVKEPEPGAPKGGEWAKLAGMWCADPDFWLFLNMNFPNDTPVQSVNDAAMSIRVYCGIESRAELDHNPDALHLFNQHIRFPFMKWMQARGIRK
;
A
#
# COMPACT_ATOMS: atom_id res chain seq x y z
N MET A 1 -40.18 6.86 37.82
CA MET A 1 -39.56 5.58 37.44
C MET A 1 -39.40 5.63 35.93
N ALA A 2 -38.18 5.52 35.39
CA ALA A 2 -37.98 5.44 33.94
C ALA A 2 -38.38 4.03 33.47
N ASP A 3 -39.12 3.92 32.37
CA ASP A 3 -39.70 2.69 31.83
C ASP A 3 -38.66 1.74 31.19
N GLY A 4 -37.38 2.11 31.20
CA GLY A 4 -36.30 1.31 30.63
C GLY A 4 -36.20 1.38 29.10
N THR A 5 -36.97 2.26 28.44
CA THR A 5 -36.96 2.40 26.98
C THR A 5 -35.77 3.23 26.50
N LEU A 6 -34.95 2.68 25.59
CA LEU A 6 -33.92 3.41 24.86
C LEU A 6 -34.44 3.82 23.48
N ARG A 7 -34.46 5.13 23.19
CA ARG A 7 -34.71 5.67 21.85
C ARG A 7 -33.40 6.19 21.27
N LEU A 8 -33.02 5.70 20.08
CA LEU A 8 -31.91 6.21 19.30
C LEU A 8 -32.45 7.01 18.11
N SER A 9 -31.93 8.22 17.88
CA SER A 9 -32.21 9.03 16.70
C SER A 9 -30.89 9.34 15.99
N ILE A 10 -30.86 9.20 14.67
CA ILE A 10 -29.70 9.50 13.84
C ILE A 10 -30.14 10.58 12.85
N ASP A 11 -29.60 11.79 13.03
CA ASP A 11 -29.84 12.90 12.10
C ASP A 11 -28.82 12.84 10.96
N ILE A 12 -29.32 12.92 9.74
CA ILE A 12 -28.51 12.89 8.53
C ILE A 12 -28.67 14.22 7.84
N GLU A 13 -27.57 14.91 7.60
CA GLU A 13 -27.60 16.20 6.90
C GLU A 13 -28.27 16.06 5.52
N PRO A 14 -29.11 17.02 5.10
CA PRO A 14 -29.88 16.92 3.85
C PRO A 14 -29.04 16.60 2.62
N ARG A 15 -27.80 17.12 2.54
CA ARG A 15 -26.85 16.84 1.44
C ARG A 15 -26.50 15.35 1.28
N ASN A 16 -26.63 14.57 2.35
CA ASN A 16 -26.30 13.14 2.38
C ASN A 16 -27.55 12.23 2.38
N ALA A 17 -28.75 12.81 2.32
CA ALA A 17 -30.01 12.08 2.48
C ALA A 17 -30.18 10.98 1.43
N GLN A 18 -29.89 11.26 0.16
CA GLN A 18 -30.04 10.28 -0.93
C GLN A 18 -29.15 9.04 -0.72
N ALA A 19 -27.89 9.25 -0.32
CA ALA A 19 -26.97 8.16 -0.02
C ALA A 19 -27.44 7.35 1.20
N ALA A 20 -27.92 8.03 2.24
CA ALA A 20 -28.47 7.37 3.41
C ALA A 20 -29.72 6.53 3.11
N PHE A 21 -30.66 7.05 2.31
CA PHE A 21 -31.83 6.27 1.91
C PHE A 21 -31.45 5.05 1.07
N ALA A 22 -30.46 5.16 0.18
CA ALA A 22 -29.97 4.03 -0.60
C ALA A 22 -29.32 2.94 0.28
N LEU A 23 -28.61 3.34 1.33
CA LEU A 23 -27.89 2.44 2.23
C LEU A 23 -28.79 1.82 3.30
N PHE A 24 -29.60 2.64 3.98
CA PHE A 24 -30.33 2.27 5.19
C PHE A 24 -31.87 2.30 5.03
N GLY A 25 -32.39 3.09 4.09
CA GLY A 25 -33.82 3.41 3.99
C GLY A 25 -34.60 2.69 2.89
N ALA A 26 -33.97 1.79 2.13
CA ALA A 26 -34.66 1.06 1.05
C ALA A 26 -35.65 0.03 1.62
N PRO A 27 -36.88 -0.08 1.08
CA PRO A 27 -37.86 -1.09 1.53
C PRO A 27 -37.27 -2.51 1.48
N GLY A 28 -37.41 -3.25 2.58
CA GLY A 28 -36.90 -4.62 2.70
C GLY A 28 -35.38 -4.74 2.95
N ARG A 29 -34.64 -3.64 3.09
CA ARG A 29 -33.21 -3.67 3.43
C ARG A 29 -33.02 -4.05 4.89
N ALA A 30 -32.34 -5.17 5.14
CA ALA A 30 -31.85 -5.50 6.47
C ALA A 30 -30.76 -4.52 6.91
N VAL A 31 -30.88 -3.99 8.12
CA VAL A 31 -29.90 -3.08 8.76
C VAL A 31 -29.60 -3.65 10.16
N ALA A 32 -28.34 -3.57 10.57
CA ALA A 32 -27.90 -3.96 11.90
C ALA A 32 -27.33 -2.74 12.65
N LEU A 33 -27.66 -2.64 13.94
CA LEU A 33 -27.07 -1.70 14.89
C LEU A 33 -26.31 -2.51 15.92
N ALA A 34 -25.02 -2.26 16.08
CA ALA A 34 -24.15 -3.01 16.97
C ALA A 34 -23.41 -2.05 17.91
N ALA A 35 -23.45 -2.35 19.21
CA ALA A 35 -22.56 -1.71 20.16
C ALA A 35 -21.13 -2.23 19.91
N LEU A 36 -20.23 -1.31 19.60
CA LEU A 36 -18.80 -1.62 19.47
C LEU A 36 -18.15 -1.64 20.86
N LYS A 37 -17.15 -2.50 21.04
CA LYS A 37 -16.25 -2.41 22.20
C LYS A 37 -15.49 -1.08 22.13
N ASP A 38 -15.06 -0.57 23.28
CA ASP A 38 -14.22 0.62 23.34
C ASP A 38 -13.01 0.47 22.40
N GLY A 39 -12.80 1.46 21.53
CA GLY A 39 -11.74 1.46 20.52
C GLY A 39 -12.05 0.73 19.20
N ALA A 40 -13.13 -0.05 19.08
CA ALA A 40 -13.45 -0.76 17.84
C ALA A 40 -14.00 0.14 16.72
N GLY A 41 -14.43 1.36 17.07
CA GLY A 41 -14.80 2.42 16.13
C GLY A 41 -13.78 3.55 16.04
N ALA A 42 -12.59 3.39 16.62
CA ALA A 42 -11.53 4.37 16.47
C ALA A 42 -11.18 4.44 14.98
N VAL A 43 -11.66 5.48 14.31
CA VAL A 43 -11.01 5.96 13.10
C VAL A 43 -9.57 6.19 13.52
N LYS A 44 -8.65 5.35 13.06
CA LYS A 44 -7.23 5.67 13.17
C LYS A 44 -7.10 7.04 12.54
N GLU A 45 -6.93 8.04 13.38
CA GLU A 45 -6.55 9.37 12.95
C GLU A 45 -5.39 9.16 11.98
N PRO A 46 -5.48 9.67 10.74
CA PRO A 46 -4.47 9.37 9.74
C PRO A 46 -3.17 9.94 10.28
N GLU A 47 -2.35 9.06 10.87
CA GLU A 47 -0.91 9.22 11.04
C GLU A 47 -0.44 9.97 9.78
N PRO A 48 0.24 11.14 9.90
CA PRO A 48 0.59 11.98 8.76
C PRO A 48 1.02 11.11 7.60
N GLY A 49 0.13 10.97 6.62
CA GLY A 49 0.10 9.79 5.77
C GLY A 49 1.44 9.63 5.10
N ALA A 50 2.14 8.53 5.41
CA ALA A 50 3.37 8.17 4.70
C ALA A 50 3.10 8.38 3.20
N PRO A 51 3.95 9.16 2.52
CA PRO A 51 3.61 9.71 1.21
C PRO A 51 3.19 8.57 0.28
N LYS A 52 2.07 8.76 -0.43
CA LYS A 52 1.59 7.73 -1.36
C LYS A 52 2.60 7.55 -2.48
N GLY A 53 2.97 6.30 -2.75
CA GLY A 53 3.84 5.95 -3.87
C GLY A 53 3.20 6.29 -5.22
N GLY A 54 4.01 6.84 -6.11
CA GLY A 54 3.66 7.19 -7.49
C GLY A 54 4.00 6.07 -8.46
N GLU A 55 4.61 6.40 -9.59
CA GLU A 55 4.92 5.45 -10.65
C GLU A 55 6.14 4.59 -10.31
N TRP A 56 7.17 5.16 -9.66
CA TRP A 56 8.39 4.45 -9.34
C TRP A 56 8.19 3.43 -8.21
N ALA A 57 7.40 3.78 -7.20
CA ALA A 57 6.99 2.85 -6.17
C ALA A 57 6.20 1.66 -6.73
N LYS A 58 5.32 1.89 -7.72
CA LYS A 58 4.55 0.82 -8.39
C LYS A 58 5.44 -0.08 -9.22
N LEU A 59 6.35 0.50 -10.01
CA LEU A 59 7.31 -0.26 -10.80
C LEU A 59 8.20 -1.14 -9.90
N ALA A 60 8.77 -0.55 -8.84
CA ALA A 60 9.54 -1.29 -7.85
C ALA A 60 8.70 -2.40 -7.18
N GLY A 61 7.43 -2.12 -6.89
CA GLY A 61 6.45 -3.10 -6.40
C GLY A 61 6.31 -4.31 -7.32
N MET A 62 6.10 -4.05 -8.62
CA MET A 62 5.94 -5.07 -9.64
C MET A 62 7.19 -5.93 -9.79
N TRP A 63 8.38 -5.31 -9.85
CA TRP A 63 9.63 -6.04 -9.95
C TRP A 63 9.96 -6.86 -8.70
N CYS A 64 9.61 -6.38 -7.50
CA CYS A 64 9.76 -7.21 -6.30
C CYS A 64 8.94 -8.51 -6.35
N ALA A 65 7.89 -8.59 -7.17
CA ALA A 65 7.12 -9.82 -7.39
C ALA A 65 7.64 -10.67 -8.55
N ASP A 66 8.72 -10.26 -9.21
CA ASP A 66 9.26 -10.88 -10.41
C ASP A 66 10.45 -11.81 -10.09
N PRO A 67 10.36 -13.13 -10.37
CA PRO A 67 11.46 -14.06 -10.15
C PRO A 67 12.74 -13.71 -10.93
N ASP A 68 12.61 -13.11 -12.12
CA ASP A 68 13.77 -12.67 -12.91
C ASP A 68 14.52 -11.55 -12.19
N PHE A 69 13.79 -10.67 -11.51
CA PHE A 69 14.37 -9.62 -10.70
C PHE A 69 15.09 -10.20 -9.48
N TRP A 70 14.55 -11.24 -8.84
CA TRP A 70 15.23 -11.92 -7.74
C TRP A 70 16.54 -12.57 -8.20
N LEU A 71 16.53 -13.21 -9.37
CA LEU A 71 17.75 -13.78 -9.96
C LEU A 71 18.78 -12.68 -10.25
N PHE A 72 18.35 -11.56 -10.83
CA PHE A 72 19.20 -10.41 -11.04
C PHE A 72 19.82 -9.91 -9.73
N LEU A 73 19.01 -9.75 -8.67
CA LEU A 73 19.48 -9.31 -7.36
C LEU A 73 20.52 -10.27 -6.79
N ASN A 74 20.22 -11.58 -6.77
CA ASN A 74 21.13 -12.60 -6.25
C ASN A 74 22.46 -12.71 -7.02
N MET A 75 22.46 -12.41 -8.32
CA MET A 75 23.68 -12.44 -9.14
C MET A 75 24.55 -11.18 -9.00
N ASN A 76 23.93 -10.01 -8.85
CA ASN A 76 24.63 -8.72 -8.90
C ASN A 76 24.87 -8.13 -7.51
N PHE A 77 24.12 -8.57 -6.51
CA PHE A 77 24.19 -8.14 -5.12
C PHE A 77 24.25 -9.37 -4.21
N PRO A 78 25.36 -10.13 -4.23
CA PRO A 78 25.51 -11.29 -3.36
C PRO A 78 25.48 -10.85 -1.89
N ASN A 79 24.36 -11.13 -1.24
CA ASN A 79 24.18 -11.00 0.21
C ASN A 79 24.37 -12.38 0.87
N ASP A 80 24.64 -12.40 2.17
CA ASP A 80 24.73 -13.65 2.95
C ASP A 80 23.45 -14.49 2.85
N THR A 81 22.29 -13.82 2.68
CA THR A 81 21.00 -14.45 2.45
C THR A 81 20.48 -14.12 1.05
N PRO A 82 20.14 -15.14 0.23
CA PRO A 82 19.58 -14.91 -1.08
C PRO A 82 18.15 -14.34 -0.98
N VAL A 83 17.79 -13.51 -1.95
CA VAL A 83 16.43 -13.00 -2.16
C VAL A 83 15.53 -14.16 -2.57
N GLN A 84 14.55 -14.49 -1.74
CA GLN A 84 13.61 -15.60 -1.97
C GLN A 84 12.13 -15.18 -1.84
N SER A 85 11.87 -13.92 -1.50
CA SER A 85 10.51 -13.40 -1.35
C SER A 85 10.38 -11.96 -1.85
N VAL A 86 9.13 -11.54 -2.04
CA VAL A 86 8.80 -10.15 -2.38
C VAL A 86 9.33 -9.17 -1.34
N ASN A 87 9.35 -9.57 -0.06
CA ASN A 87 9.81 -8.73 1.02
C ASN A 87 11.34 -8.57 1.00
N ASP A 88 12.08 -9.62 0.67
CA ASP A 88 13.55 -9.56 0.56
C ASP A 88 13.98 -8.68 -0.63
N ALA A 89 13.27 -8.79 -1.76
CA ALA A 89 13.49 -7.92 -2.90
C ALA A 89 13.19 -6.46 -2.57
N ALA A 90 12.10 -6.20 -1.83
CA ALA A 90 11.76 -4.86 -1.38
C ALA A 90 12.78 -4.30 -0.38
N MET A 91 13.30 -5.14 0.51
CA MET A 91 14.37 -4.79 1.45
C MET A 91 15.64 -4.42 0.70
N SER A 92 16.00 -5.17 -0.35
CA SER A 92 17.16 -4.85 -1.19
C SER A 92 17.04 -3.45 -1.79
N ILE A 93 15.89 -3.11 -2.37
CA ILE A 93 15.64 -1.75 -2.90
C ILE A 93 15.80 -0.69 -1.83
N ARG A 94 15.22 -0.90 -0.64
CA ARG A 94 15.30 0.03 0.49
C ARG A 94 16.75 0.29 0.93
N VAL A 95 17.52 -0.79 1.08
CA VAL A 95 18.93 -0.71 1.49
C VAL A 95 19.77 0.03 0.45
N TYR A 96 19.66 -0.32 -0.83
CA TYR A 96 20.44 0.32 -1.90
C TYR A 96 20.05 1.78 -2.17
N CYS A 97 18.79 2.14 -1.91
CA CYS A 97 18.29 3.50 -2.13
C CYS A 97 18.29 4.37 -0.87
N GLY A 98 18.62 3.81 0.30
CA GLY A 98 18.62 4.54 1.58
C GLY A 98 17.24 5.04 2.03
N ILE A 99 16.18 4.24 1.80
CA ILE A 99 14.78 4.61 2.10
C ILE A 99 14.10 3.56 2.97
N GLU A 100 13.09 3.96 3.74
CA GLU A 100 12.30 3.05 4.58
C GLU A 100 11.12 2.44 3.79
N SER A 101 10.60 3.19 2.83
CA SER A 101 9.48 2.80 1.98
C SER A 101 9.78 3.03 0.52
N ARG A 102 9.42 2.08 -0.35
CA ARG A 102 9.48 2.25 -1.81
C ARG A 102 8.66 3.44 -2.31
N ALA A 103 7.67 3.88 -1.53
CA ALA A 103 6.88 5.07 -1.83
C ALA A 103 7.73 6.35 -1.89
N GLU A 104 8.86 6.39 -1.17
CA GLU A 104 9.77 7.53 -1.16
C GLU A 104 10.49 7.72 -2.51
N LEU A 105 10.56 6.70 -3.37
CA LEU A 105 11.15 6.83 -4.70
C LEU A 105 10.50 7.92 -5.56
N ASP A 106 9.24 8.25 -5.29
CA ASP A 106 8.51 9.27 -6.03
C ASP A 106 8.65 10.67 -5.42
N HIS A 107 9.20 10.78 -4.21
CA HIS A 107 9.29 12.04 -3.45
C HIS A 107 10.71 12.42 -3.03
N ASN A 108 11.67 11.50 -3.19
CA ASN A 108 13.07 11.68 -2.87
C ASN A 108 13.90 11.53 -4.16
N PRO A 109 14.35 12.65 -4.77
CA PRO A 109 15.15 12.63 -6.00
C PRO A 109 16.46 11.85 -5.88
N ASP A 110 17.09 11.88 -4.70
CA ASP A 110 18.36 11.17 -4.46
C ASP A 110 18.12 9.65 -4.41
N ALA A 111 17.06 9.22 -3.72
CA ALA A 111 16.66 7.81 -3.71
C ALA A 111 16.29 7.32 -5.11
N LEU A 112 15.60 8.14 -5.90
CA LEU A 112 15.28 7.81 -7.30
C LEU A 112 16.54 7.72 -8.17
N HIS A 113 17.52 8.60 -7.94
CA HIS A 113 18.81 8.56 -8.63
C HIS A 113 19.54 7.24 -8.33
N LEU A 114 19.64 6.86 -7.05
CA LEU A 114 20.24 5.58 -6.62
C LEU A 114 19.48 4.39 -7.20
N PHE A 115 18.15 4.40 -7.15
CA PHE A 115 17.32 3.35 -7.74
C PHE A 115 17.59 3.20 -9.24
N ASN A 116 17.67 4.32 -9.96
CA ASN A 116 17.95 4.31 -11.39
C ASN A 116 19.34 3.74 -11.70
N GLN A 117 20.36 4.25 -11.03
CA GLN A 117 21.76 3.93 -11.28
C GLN A 117 22.10 2.49 -10.90
N HIS A 118 21.64 2.02 -9.74
CA HIS A 118 22.03 0.72 -9.20
C HIS A 118 21.06 -0.40 -9.55
N ILE A 119 19.78 -0.10 -9.73
CA ILE A 119 18.75 -1.15 -9.88
C ILE A 119 18.11 -1.08 -11.25
N ARG A 120 17.47 0.04 -11.62
CA ARG A 120 16.61 0.14 -12.80
C ARG A 120 17.37 -0.07 -14.11
N PHE A 121 18.41 0.72 -14.36
CA PHE A 121 19.17 0.61 -15.60
C PHE A 121 19.97 -0.70 -15.69
N PRO A 122 20.64 -1.16 -14.61
CA PRO A 122 21.32 -2.46 -14.64
C PRO A 122 20.37 -3.63 -14.87
N PHE A 123 19.19 -3.64 -14.25
CA PHE A 123 18.20 -4.69 -14.47
C PHE A 123 17.67 -4.68 -15.91
N MET A 124 17.37 -3.51 -16.48
CA MET A 124 16.98 -3.38 -17.89
C MET A 124 18.05 -3.92 -18.84
N LYS A 125 19.32 -3.58 -18.59
CA LYS A 125 20.46 -4.09 -19.38
C LYS A 125 20.60 -5.62 -19.24
N TRP A 126 20.40 -6.15 -18.03
CA TRP A 126 20.45 -7.58 -17.75
C TRP A 126 19.31 -8.34 -18.47
N MET A 127 18.10 -7.79 -18.46
CA MET A 127 16.96 -8.34 -19.20
C MET A 127 17.23 -8.36 -20.71
N GLN A 128 17.75 -7.25 -21.26
CA GLN A 128 18.11 -7.15 -22.68
C GLN A 128 19.17 -8.19 -23.07
N ALA A 129 20.23 -8.33 -22.28
CA ALA A 129 21.29 -9.30 -22.53
C ALA A 129 20.80 -10.76 -22.52
N ARG A 130 19.70 -11.03 -21.81
CA ARG A 130 19.06 -12.35 -21.71
C ARG A 130 17.86 -12.55 -22.65
N GLY A 131 17.51 -11.54 -23.45
CA GLY A 131 16.36 -11.59 -24.35
C GLY A 131 15.00 -11.59 -23.63
N ILE A 132 14.96 -11.18 -22.35
CA ILE A 132 13.72 -11.07 -21.57
C ILE A 132 13.01 -9.78 -21.99
N ARG A 133 11.73 -9.88 -22.36
CA ARG A 133 10.86 -8.73 -22.69
C ARG A 133 9.71 -8.68 -21.66
N LYS A 134 9.55 -7.53 -20.99
CA LYS A 134 8.48 -7.26 -20.02
C LYS A 134 7.76 -5.98 -20.42
#